data_AF-A0A2E6E7D3-F1
#
_entry.id   AF-A0A2E6E7D3-F1
#
_cell.length_a   1.000
_cell.length_b   1.000
_cell.length_c   1.000
_cell.angle_alpha   90.00
_cell.angle_beta   90.00
_cell.angle_gamma   90.00
#
_symmetry.space_group_name_H-M   'P 1'
#
loop_
_entity.id
_entity.type
_entity.pdbx_description
1 polymer ?
#
loop_
_entity_poly.entity_id
_entity_poly.type
_entity_poly.pdbx_seq_one_letter_code
_entity_poly.pdbx_strand_id
1 'polypeptide(L)'
;MKIIRFLTLILGLIIVPMVHGQGMTDQKRLERAKQLMAAENHLPPSDSVWIEELTYMEVRDHIAKGVTTAIIPTGGIEENGPYLATGKHNYILRAICPVIARELGNALCAPIVQFVPEGDLDPPGNLRFIPGTFSVRDETYEALLDDIATSLKLHGFKDIIFLGDSGGNQRGMGEVVKELNLRWTQSDVKAHFIKEFYTPGWEDTERYTEEVLGVVEPHNDGHHDDIWVTALMMVTDPSSVRYQQRIDKNLATINGVDISNLDEIVDLGQKMAEYRGQKAAAIIRERIN
;
A
#
# COMPACT_ATOMS: atom_id res chain seq x y z
N MET A 1 14.36 -61.86 50.09
CA MET A 1 15.14 -60.84 50.84
C MET A 1 15.20 -59.57 49.99
N LYS A 2 14.87 -58.43 50.61
CA LYS A 2 14.82 -57.03 50.10
C LYS A 2 13.48 -56.54 49.53
N ILE A 3 12.82 -55.78 50.40
CA ILE A 3 11.76 -54.78 50.23
C ILE A 3 12.25 -53.64 49.33
N ILE A 4 11.44 -53.16 48.37
CA ILE A 4 11.52 -51.77 47.87
C ILE A 4 10.11 -51.23 47.64
N ARG A 5 9.89 -50.03 48.19
CA ARG A 5 8.67 -49.22 48.27
C ARG A 5 8.21 -48.69 46.90
N PHE A 6 6.90 -48.63 46.70
CA PHE A 6 6.26 -47.78 45.68
C PHE A 6 6.49 -46.30 46.07
N LEU A 7 7.20 -45.55 45.23
CA LEU A 7 7.26 -44.09 45.29
C LEU A 7 6.34 -43.54 44.19
N THR A 8 5.29 -42.83 44.62
CA THR A 8 4.39 -42.07 43.76
C THR A 8 5.16 -40.87 43.18
N LEU A 9 5.44 -40.89 41.87
CA LEU A 9 6.01 -39.74 41.18
C LEU A 9 4.86 -38.88 40.63
N ILE A 10 4.47 -37.85 41.38
CA ILE A 10 3.63 -36.77 40.87
C ILE A 10 4.52 -35.92 39.97
N LEU A 11 4.37 -36.08 38.66
CA LEU A 11 4.99 -35.19 37.68
C LEU A 11 4.23 -33.86 37.73
N GLY A 12 4.72 -32.92 38.54
CA GLY A 12 4.28 -31.54 38.49
C GLY A 12 4.67 -30.94 37.14
N LEU A 13 3.68 -30.73 36.27
CA LEU A 13 3.84 -29.92 35.07
C LEU A 13 4.13 -28.49 35.55
N ILE A 14 5.40 -28.08 35.52
CA ILE A 14 5.75 -26.66 35.64
C ILE A 14 5.31 -26.02 34.32
N ILE A 15 4.08 -25.52 34.31
CA ILE A 15 3.64 -24.54 33.32
C ILE A 15 4.46 -23.29 33.64
N VAL A 16 5.51 -23.03 32.87
CA VAL A 16 6.15 -21.72 32.84
C VAL A 16 5.18 -20.82 32.07
N PRO A 17 4.50 -19.85 32.70
CA PRO A 17 3.70 -18.93 31.94
C PRO A 17 4.66 -17.99 31.20
N MET A 18 4.57 -17.96 29.87
CA MET A 18 5.07 -16.83 29.10
C MET A 18 4.27 -15.59 29.53
N VAL A 19 4.81 -14.82 30.48
CA VAL A 19 4.22 -13.57 30.94
C VAL A 19 4.76 -12.43 30.07
N HIS A 20 4.02 -12.11 29.01
CA HIS A 20 4.03 -10.76 28.45
C HIS A 20 2.60 -10.22 28.54
N GLY A 21 2.33 -9.41 29.58
CA GLY A 21 1.20 -8.47 29.59
C GLY A 21 -0.11 -8.84 30.29
N GLN A 22 -0.23 -9.99 30.96
CA GLN A 22 -1.42 -10.29 31.78
C GLN A 22 -1.21 -9.85 33.23
N GLY A 23 -1.87 -8.76 33.65
CA GLY A 23 -1.89 -8.28 35.04
C GLY A 23 -1.87 -6.76 35.27
N MET A 24 -1.75 -5.94 34.22
CA MET A 24 -1.81 -4.47 34.36
C MET A 24 -3.25 -3.97 34.34
N THR A 25 -3.59 -3.10 35.29
CA THR A 25 -4.84 -2.33 35.27
C THR A 25 -4.81 -1.33 34.12
N ASP A 26 -5.98 -0.88 33.65
CA ASP A 26 -6.07 0.12 32.57
C ASP A 26 -5.35 1.42 32.91
N GLN A 27 -5.37 1.82 34.19
CA GLN A 27 -4.59 2.96 34.67
C GLN A 27 -3.08 2.78 34.46
N LYS A 28 -2.53 1.60 34.75
CA LYS A 28 -1.10 1.33 34.51
C LYS A 28 -0.76 1.32 33.02
N ARG A 29 -1.66 0.82 32.17
CA ARG A 29 -1.50 0.88 30.70
C ARG A 29 -1.47 2.32 30.21
N LEU A 30 -2.37 3.16 30.71
CA LEU A 30 -2.44 4.58 30.34
C LEU A 30 -1.18 5.34 30.78
N GLU A 31 -0.70 5.13 32.01
CA GLU A 31 0.53 5.77 32.48
C GLU A 31 1.75 5.30 31.66
N ARG A 32 1.81 4.02 31.29
CA ARG A 32 2.86 3.52 30.40
C ARG A 32 2.77 4.17 29.02
N ALA A 33 1.57 4.31 28.46
CA ALA A 33 1.38 4.98 27.17
C ALA A 33 1.83 6.44 27.21
N LYS A 34 1.49 7.19 28.27
CA LYS A 34 1.98 8.57 28.48
C LYS A 34 3.50 8.64 28.51
N GLN A 35 4.15 7.72 29.21
CA GLN A 35 5.61 7.64 29.26
C GLN A 35 6.21 7.35 27.87
N LEU A 36 5.63 6.40 27.12
CA LEU A 36 6.08 6.08 25.76
C LEU A 36 5.91 7.28 24.81
N MET A 37 4.82 8.03 24.94
CA MET A 37 4.54 9.21 24.12
C MET A 37 5.45 10.40 24.49
N ALA A 38 5.90 10.51 25.75
CA ALA A 38 6.80 11.57 26.20
C ALA A 38 8.30 11.23 26.02
N ALA A 39 8.65 9.98 25.70
CA ALA A 39 10.04 9.55 25.60
C ALA A 39 10.77 10.28 24.45
N GLU A 40 11.99 10.74 24.72
CA GLU A 40 12.85 11.35 23.71
C GLU A 40 13.33 10.29 22.71
N ASN A 41 13.30 10.62 21.42
CA ASN A 41 13.87 9.77 20.39
C ASN A 41 15.36 10.08 20.24
N HIS A 42 16.21 9.09 20.53
CA HIS A 42 17.66 9.24 20.50
C HIS A 42 18.30 8.70 19.22
N LEU A 43 17.49 8.21 18.27
CA LEU A 43 17.96 7.71 16.99
C LEU A 43 17.91 8.81 15.93
N PRO A 44 18.81 8.79 14.93
CA PRO A 44 18.64 9.63 13.75
C PRO A 44 17.33 9.25 13.03
N PRO A 45 16.59 10.22 12.47
CA PRO A 45 15.37 9.92 11.73
C PRO A 45 15.68 9.13 10.45
N SER A 46 14.85 8.16 10.14
CA SER A 46 14.81 7.49 8.84
C SER A 46 14.38 8.45 7.72
N ASP A 47 14.90 8.24 6.50
CA ASP A 47 14.50 8.96 5.28
C ASP A 47 13.24 8.33 4.63
N SER A 48 12.69 7.28 5.22
CA SER A 48 11.47 6.64 4.72
C SER A 48 10.23 7.51 4.95
N VAL A 49 9.29 7.39 4.02
CA VAL A 49 7.95 7.97 4.12
C VAL A 49 6.88 6.90 4.35
N TRP A 50 7.25 5.63 4.46
CA TRP A 50 6.34 4.52 4.74
C TRP A 50 6.20 4.31 6.25
N ILE A 51 4.97 4.37 6.76
CA ILE A 51 4.70 4.21 8.19
C ILE A 51 5.20 2.86 8.70
N GLU A 52 5.13 1.78 7.92
CA GLU A 52 5.62 0.45 8.30
C GLU A 52 7.15 0.31 8.34
N GLU A 53 7.88 1.27 7.80
CA GLU A 53 9.35 1.32 7.83
C GLU A 53 9.87 2.24 8.94
N LEU A 54 8.97 2.97 9.62
CA LEU A 54 9.27 3.87 10.72
C LEU A 54 8.99 3.19 12.07
N THR A 55 9.77 3.56 13.08
CA THR A 55 9.40 3.29 14.47
C THR A 55 8.20 4.14 14.88
N TYR A 56 7.44 3.69 15.88
CA TYR A 56 6.30 4.49 16.38
C TYR A 56 6.74 5.89 16.88
N MET A 57 7.98 6.01 17.36
CA MET A 57 8.55 7.29 17.82
C MET A 57 8.79 8.24 16.65
N GLU A 58 9.31 7.74 15.53
CA GLU A 58 9.48 8.55 14.32
C GLU A 58 8.12 9.02 13.78
N VAL A 59 7.11 8.14 13.71
CA VAL A 59 5.75 8.54 13.28
C VAL A 59 5.19 9.64 14.19
N ARG A 60 5.27 9.46 15.53
CA ARG A 60 4.88 10.48 16.50
C ARG A 60 5.61 11.80 16.26
N ASP A 61 6.92 11.74 16.07
CA ASP A 61 7.76 12.93 15.92
C ASP A 61 7.49 13.66 14.59
N HIS A 62 7.19 12.94 13.51
CA HIS A 62 6.73 13.52 12.24
C HIS A 62 5.41 14.29 12.42
N ILE A 63 4.42 13.68 13.09
CA ILE A 63 3.14 14.33 13.36
C ILE A 63 3.35 15.59 14.22
N ALA A 64 4.16 15.50 15.27
CA ALA A 64 4.48 16.64 16.13
C ALA A 64 5.19 17.79 15.38
N LYS A 65 5.93 17.47 14.31
CA LYS A 65 6.61 18.43 13.42
C LYS A 65 5.71 18.98 12.30
N GLY A 66 4.44 18.57 12.21
CA GLY A 66 3.48 19.11 11.25
C GLY A 66 3.23 18.22 10.02
N VAL A 67 3.66 16.96 10.03
CA VAL A 67 3.16 15.97 9.05
C VAL A 67 1.72 15.63 9.42
N THR A 68 0.76 16.20 8.70
CA THR A 68 -0.67 16.07 8.98
C THR A 68 -1.42 15.18 8.00
N THR A 69 -0.77 14.79 6.89
CA THR A 69 -1.41 14.00 5.83
C THR A 69 -0.98 12.54 5.90
N ALA A 70 -1.93 11.62 5.82
CA ALA A 70 -1.64 10.19 5.64
C ALA A 70 -2.27 9.71 4.33
N ILE A 71 -1.49 9.02 3.52
CA ILE A 71 -1.92 8.44 2.24
C ILE A 71 -2.15 6.95 2.44
N ILE A 72 -3.37 6.47 2.14
CA ILE A 72 -3.74 5.06 2.11
C ILE A 72 -3.76 4.62 0.64
N PRO A 73 -2.64 4.07 0.13
CA PRO A 73 -2.60 3.46 -1.19
C PRO A 73 -3.29 2.09 -1.16
N THR A 74 -4.18 1.84 -2.10
CA THR A 74 -4.85 0.55 -2.27
C THR A 74 -4.51 -0.06 -3.62
N GLY A 75 -3.96 -1.27 -3.59
CA GLY A 75 -3.43 -2.00 -4.75
C GLY A 75 -4.33 -3.17 -5.13
N GLY A 76 -3.80 -4.38 -5.09
CA GLY A 76 -4.54 -5.58 -5.48
C GLY A 76 -3.63 -6.75 -5.82
N ILE A 77 -4.22 -7.95 -5.95
CA ILE A 77 -3.51 -9.15 -6.38
C ILE A 77 -4.40 -9.87 -7.40
N GLU A 78 -4.03 -9.81 -8.68
CA GLU A 78 -4.80 -10.39 -9.77
C GLU A 78 -3.95 -10.95 -10.91
N GLU A 79 -4.61 -11.61 -11.86
CA GLU A 79 -3.99 -12.04 -13.12
C GLU A 79 -3.68 -10.84 -14.01
N ASN A 80 -2.44 -10.80 -14.50
CA ASN A 80 -1.85 -9.66 -15.20
C ASN A 80 -1.00 -10.14 -16.40
N GLY A 81 -1.47 -11.18 -17.08
CA GLY A 81 -0.73 -11.84 -18.14
C GLY A 81 0.38 -12.78 -17.65
N PRO A 82 1.19 -13.29 -18.58
CA PRO A 82 2.12 -14.39 -18.33
C PRO A 82 3.44 -13.96 -17.66
N TYR A 83 3.77 -12.66 -17.69
CA TYR A 83 5.09 -12.17 -17.32
C TYR A 83 5.11 -11.35 -16.04
N LEU A 84 3.98 -10.84 -15.57
CA LEU A 84 3.93 -10.02 -14.37
C LEU A 84 3.73 -10.87 -13.12
N ALA A 85 4.30 -10.42 -12.01
CA ALA A 85 3.88 -10.85 -10.69
C ALA A 85 2.43 -10.40 -10.45
N THR A 86 1.62 -11.23 -9.78
CA THR A 86 0.20 -10.94 -9.55
C THR A 86 -0.05 -9.67 -8.73
N GLY A 87 0.96 -9.21 -7.98
CA GLY A 87 0.91 -7.97 -7.20
C GLY A 87 1.19 -6.69 -7.99
N LYS A 88 1.01 -6.66 -9.32
CA LYS A 88 1.25 -5.50 -10.22
C LYS A 88 1.00 -4.15 -9.56
N HIS A 89 -0.22 -3.93 -9.11
CA HIS A 89 -0.67 -2.67 -8.48
C HIS A 89 0.16 -2.27 -7.26
N ASN A 90 0.61 -3.24 -6.46
CA ASN A 90 1.40 -2.98 -5.26
C ASN A 90 2.83 -2.54 -5.62
N TYR A 91 3.44 -3.12 -6.67
CA TYR A 91 4.75 -2.69 -7.14
C TYR A 91 4.71 -1.26 -7.70
N ILE A 92 3.62 -0.91 -8.41
CA ILE A 92 3.40 0.42 -8.96
C ILE A 92 3.22 1.45 -7.83
N LEU A 93 2.39 1.13 -6.83
CA LEU A 93 2.17 2.02 -5.67
C LEU A 93 3.42 2.19 -4.81
N ARG A 94 4.31 1.18 -4.75
CA ARG A 94 5.62 1.30 -4.08
C ARG A 94 6.51 2.36 -4.73
N ALA A 95 6.45 2.50 -6.06
CA ALA A 95 7.18 3.53 -6.79
C ALA A 95 6.55 4.92 -6.63
N ILE A 96 5.20 5.00 -6.62
CA ILE A 96 4.50 6.29 -6.74
C ILE A 96 4.19 6.94 -5.40
N CYS A 97 3.74 6.21 -4.38
CA CYS A 97 3.33 6.84 -3.10
C CYS A 97 4.46 7.70 -2.48
N PRO A 98 5.74 7.27 -2.50
CA PRO A 98 6.82 8.08 -1.97
C PRO A 98 7.06 9.38 -2.74
N VAL A 99 6.78 9.41 -4.05
CA VAL A 99 6.81 10.65 -4.85
C VAL A 99 5.73 11.59 -4.33
N ILE A 100 4.49 11.11 -4.19
CA ILE A 100 3.36 11.93 -3.70
C ILE A 100 3.68 12.50 -2.31
N ALA A 101 4.15 11.65 -1.38
CA ALA A 101 4.43 12.07 -0.02
C ALA A 101 5.52 13.14 0.05
N ARG A 102 6.59 12.99 -0.72
CA ARG A 102 7.70 13.97 -0.78
C ARG A 102 7.30 15.26 -1.46
N GLU A 103 6.50 15.19 -2.53
CA GLU A 103 5.94 16.36 -3.17
C GLU A 103 5.08 17.17 -2.19
N LEU A 104 4.18 16.53 -1.45
CA LEU A 104 3.36 17.21 -0.44
C LEU A 104 4.21 17.82 0.70
N GLY A 105 5.29 17.15 1.11
CA GLY A 105 6.23 17.63 2.12
C GLY A 105 5.73 17.52 3.57
N ASN A 106 4.44 17.21 3.77
CA ASN A 106 3.81 17.01 5.08
C ASN A 106 2.96 15.72 5.12
N ALA A 107 3.39 14.68 4.39
CA ALA A 107 2.64 13.44 4.22
C ALA A 107 3.49 12.19 4.50
N LEU A 108 2.82 11.12 4.97
CA LEU A 108 3.37 9.76 5.06
C LEU A 108 2.46 8.77 4.34
N CYS A 109 3.04 7.71 3.79
CA CYS A 109 2.33 6.59 3.19
C CYS A 109 2.03 5.53 4.25
N ALA A 110 0.76 5.18 4.41
CA ALA A 110 0.33 4.00 5.14
C ALA A 110 0.68 2.73 4.34
N PRO A 111 0.67 1.55 4.99
CA PRO A 111 0.91 0.29 4.29
C PRO A 111 -0.08 0.10 3.15
N ILE A 112 0.41 -0.42 2.01
CA ILE A 112 -0.43 -0.70 0.86
C ILE A 112 -1.51 -1.73 1.23
N VAL A 113 -2.77 -1.38 0.97
CA VAL A 113 -3.89 -2.31 1.11
C VAL A 113 -3.90 -3.24 -0.10
N GLN A 114 -3.53 -4.50 0.12
CA GLN A 114 -3.36 -5.50 -0.96
C GLN A 114 -4.59 -6.37 -1.20
N PHE A 115 -5.49 -6.47 -0.20
CA PHE A 115 -6.72 -7.26 -0.29
C PHE A 115 -7.88 -6.34 -0.65
N VAL A 116 -8.33 -6.40 -1.90
CA VAL A 116 -9.32 -5.49 -2.47
C VAL A 116 -10.44 -6.28 -3.16
N PRO A 117 -11.57 -5.62 -3.52
CA PRO A 117 -12.60 -6.22 -4.33
C PRO A 117 -12.13 -6.40 -5.77
N GLU A 118 -11.39 -7.48 -5.99
CA GLU A 118 -11.21 -8.00 -7.32
C GLU A 118 -12.47 -8.82 -7.66
N GLY A 119 -13.68 -8.26 -7.83
CA GLY A 119 -14.85 -9.03 -8.29
C GLY A 119 -15.46 -10.11 -7.35
N ASP A 120 -16.61 -10.66 -7.74
CA ASP A 120 -17.44 -11.51 -6.87
C ASP A 120 -16.80 -12.85 -6.51
N LEU A 121 -17.04 -13.32 -5.28
CA LEU A 121 -16.58 -14.63 -4.80
C LEU A 121 -17.57 -15.77 -5.10
N ASP A 122 -18.88 -15.49 -5.15
CA ASP A 122 -19.91 -16.51 -5.42
C ASP A 122 -21.18 -15.90 -6.07
N PRO A 123 -21.53 -16.29 -7.32
CA PRO A 123 -20.67 -17.03 -8.23
C PRO A 123 -19.43 -16.19 -8.59
N PRO A 124 -18.29 -16.81 -8.95
CA PRO A 124 -17.10 -16.06 -9.31
C PRO A 124 -17.36 -15.18 -10.54
N GLY A 125 -17.29 -13.86 -10.36
CA GLY A 125 -17.38 -12.86 -11.42
C GLY A 125 -16.00 -12.56 -12.03
N ASN A 126 -15.89 -11.64 -13.00
CA ASN A 126 -14.66 -10.95 -13.43
C ASN A 126 -13.35 -11.79 -13.51
N LEU A 127 -13.40 -13.01 -14.03
CA LEU A 127 -12.22 -13.90 -14.15
C LEU A 127 -11.57 -14.29 -12.80
N ARG A 128 -12.30 -14.19 -11.68
CA ARG A 128 -11.76 -14.37 -10.32
C ARG A 128 -11.57 -15.83 -9.91
N PHE A 129 -11.87 -16.75 -10.82
CA PHE A 129 -11.46 -18.15 -10.71
C PHE A 129 -10.00 -18.38 -11.16
N ILE A 130 -9.33 -17.38 -11.75
CA ILE A 130 -7.94 -17.52 -12.18
C ILE A 130 -7.02 -17.65 -10.96
N PRO A 131 -6.15 -18.69 -10.90
CA PRO A 131 -5.24 -18.89 -9.78
C PRO A 131 -4.31 -17.69 -9.54
N GLY A 132 -4.17 -17.31 -8.27
CA GLY A 132 -3.32 -16.19 -7.84
C GLY A 132 -4.05 -14.88 -7.63
N THR A 133 -5.29 -14.74 -8.15
CA THR A 133 -6.16 -13.61 -7.85
C THR A 133 -6.78 -13.76 -6.46
N PHE A 134 -6.70 -12.72 -5.63
CA PHE A 134 -7.35 -12.68 -4.33
C PHE A 134 -8.41 -11.57 -4.34
N SER A 135 -9.67 -11.95 -4.09
CA SER A 135 -10.75 -11.00 -3.89
C SER A 135 -11.27 -11.06 -2.46
N VAL A 136 -11.64 -9.89 -1.91
CA VAL A 136 -12.45 -9.79 -0.71
C VAL A 136 -13.81 -9.19 -1.05
N ARG A 137 -14.84 -9.51 -0.26
CA ARG A 137 -16.13 -8.83 -0.40
C ARG A 137 -16.00 -7.35 -0.13
N ASP A 138 -16.87 -6.58 -0.76
CA ASP A 138 -16.94 -5.14 -0.62
C ASP A 138 -17.04 -4.68 0.83
N GLU A 139 -17.90 -5.31 1.64
CA GLU A 139 -18.07 -4.90 3.04
C GLU A 139 -16.82 -5.18 3.89
N THR A 140 -16.01 -6.18 3.49
CA THR A 140 -14.76 -6.50 4.17
C THR A 140 -13.67 -5.48 3.82
N TYR A 141 -13.60 -5.08 2.56
CA TYR A 141 -12.70 -4.01 2.13
C TYR A 141 -13.08 -2.66 2.73
N GLU A 142 -14.35 -2.30 2.71
CA GLU A 142 -14.85 -1.04 3.26
C GLU A 142 -14.60 -0.97 4.79
N ALA A 143 -14.85 -2.06 5.52
CA ALA A 143 -14.55 -2.13 6.96
C ALA A 143 -13.04 -2.01 7.25
N LEU A 144 -12.19 -2.66 6.45
CA LEU A 144 -10.74 -2.57 6.58
C LEU A 144 -10.25 -1.12 6.39
N LEU A 145 -10.74 -0.44 5.34
CA LEU A 145 -10.40 0.95 5.07
C LEU A 145 -10.88 1.90 6.19
N ASP A 146 -12.08 1.68 6.73
CA ASP A 146 -12.63 2.45 7.85
C ASP A 146 -11.73 2.34 9.10
N ASP A 147 -11.30 1.13 9.45
CA ASP A 147 -10.45 0.85 10.61
C ASP A 147 -9.05 1.45 10.44
N ILE A 148 -8.46 1.34 9.25
CA ILE A 148 -7.15 1.94 8.95
C ILE A 148 -7.22 3.47 9.09
N ALA A 149 -8.21 4.11 8.45
CA ALA A 149 -8.38 5.56 8.50
C ALA A 149 -8.70 6.07 9.91
N THR A 150 -9.53 5.34 10.65
CA THR A 150 -9.82 5.65 12.06
C THR A 150 -8.58 5.53 12.92
N SER A 151 -7.72 4.55 12.67
CA SER A 151 -6.42 4.42 13.37
C SER A 151 -5.50 5.61 13.08
N LEU A 152 -5.38 6.03 11.82
CA LEU A 152 -4.58 7.19 11.43
C LEU A 152 -5.13 8.49 12.05
N LYS A 153 -6.45 8.66 12.08
CA LYS A 153 -7.09 9.76 12.81
C LYS A 153 -6.73 9.74 14.30
N LEU A 154 -6.76 8.58 14.96
CA LEU A 154 -6.39 8.44 16.37
C LEU A 154 -4.92 8.76 16.62
N HIS A 155 -4.03 8.50 15.66
CA HIS A 155 -2.61 8.84 15.75
C HIS A 155 -2.35 10.36 15.66
N GLY A 156 -3.27 11.12 15.06
CA GLY A 156 -3.21 12.59 15.00
C GLY A 156 -3.14 13.17 13.59
N PHE A 157 -3.22 12.35 12.53
CA PHE A 157 -3.34 12.84 11.16
C PHE A 157 -4.68 13.58 10.95
N LYS A 158 -4.66 14.57 10.06
CA LYS A 158 -5.77 15.49 9.77
C LYS A 158 -6.38 15.27 8.39
N ASP A 159 -5.56 14.98 7.41
CA ASP A 159 -6.00 14.69 6.05
C ASP A 159 -5.69 13.23 5.71
N ILE A 160 -6.73 12.43 5.55
CA ILE A 160 -6.62 11.01 5.22
C ILE A 160 -6.96 10.82 3.75
N ILE A 161 -5.94 10.54 2.94
CA ILE A 161 -6.03 10.46 1.48
C ILE A 161 -6.19 9.01 1.06
N PHE A 162 -7.22 8.70 0.28
CA PHE A 162 -7.44 7.41 -0.35
C PHE A 162 -7.16 7.54 -1.85
N LEU A 163 -6.28 6.69 -2.38
CA LEU A 163 -6.00 6.56 -3.81
C LEU A 163 -5.74 5.10 -4.15
N GLY A 164 -6.18 4.67 -5.34
CA GLY A 164 -6.14 3.27 -5.72
C GLY A 164 -5.75 3.03 -7.16
N ASP A 165 -4.97 1.98 -7.38
CA ASP A 165 -4.40 1.66 -8.69
C ASP A 165 -5.24 0.65 -9.51
N SER A 166 -6.19 -0.05 -8.87
CA SER A 166 -7.11 -0.99 -9.52
C SER A 166 -8.56 -0.47 -9.56
N GLY A 167 -9.31 -0.89 -10.58
CA GLY A 167 -10.70 -0.50 -10.79
C GLY A 167 -11.65 -0.96 -9.67
N GLY A 168 -11.39 -2.13 -9.09
CA GLY A 168 -12.17 -2.68 -7.97
C GLY A 168 -12.14 -1.82 -6.70
N ASN A 169 -11.10 -1.00 -6.57
CA ASN A 169 -10.82 -0.25 -5.35
C ASN A 169 -11.73 0.98 -5.22
N GLN A 170 -12.19 1.50 -6.36
CA GLN A 170 -12.67 2.88 -6.48
C GLN A 170 -13.99 3.10 -5.74
N ARG A 171 -14.95 2.19 -5.88
CA ARG A 171 -16.28 2.32 -5.27
C ARG A 171 -16.21 2.30 -3.75
N GLY A 172 -15.56 1.30 -3.18
CA GLY A 172 -15.45 1.14 -1.72
C GLY A 172 -14.72 2.32 -1.05
N MET A 173 -13.65 2.84 -1.66
CA MET A 173 -13.00 4.07 -1.15
C MET A 173 -13.95 5.27 -1.10
N GLY A 174 -14.74 5.47 -2.17
CA GLY A 174 -15.71 6.57 -2.23
C GLY A 174 -16.78 6.49 -1.14
N GLU A 175 -17.35 5.29 -0.92
CA GLU A 175 -18.35 5.07 0.14
C GLU A 175 -17.75 5.27 1.53
N VAL A 176 -16.57 4.70 1.80
CA VAL A 176 -15.89 4.87 3.10
C VAL A 176 -15.57 6.32 3.39
N VAL A 177 -15.05 7.08 2.42
CA VAL A 177 -14.76 8.51 2.60
C VAL A 177 -16.01 9.31 2.95
N LYS A 178 -17.14 9.02 2.30
CA LYS A 178 -18.43 9.65 2.61
C LYS A 178 -18.87 9.34 4.04
N GLU A 179 -18.86 8.07 4.45
CA GLU A 179 -19.27 7.66 5.79
C GLU A 179 -18.34 8.19 6.88
N LEU A 180 -17.01 8.17 6.66
CA LEU A 180 -16.03 8.77 7.56
C LEU A 180 -16.33 10.26 7.77
N ASN A 181 -16.52 11.02 6.69
CA ASN A 181 -16.78 12.45 6.79
C ASN A 181 -18.12 12.78 7.47
N LEU A 182 -19.14 11.92 7.34
CA LEU A 182 -20.38 12.05 8.13
C LEU A 182 -20.12 11.82 9.62
N ARG A 183 -19.36 10.78 9.98
CA ARG A 183 -18.99 10.49 11.39
C ARG A 183 -18.05 11.54 11.98
N TRP A 184 -17.25 12.21 11.15
CA TRP A 184 -16.19 13.11 11.56
C TRP A 184 -16.56 14.60 11.51
N THR A 185 -17.83 14.94 11.29
CA THR A 185 -18.36 16.32 11.18
C THR A 185 -18.00 17.24 12.35
N GLN A 186 -17.78 16.71 13.55
CA GLN A 186 -17.40 17.46 14.75
C GLN A 186 -15.88 17.44 15.04
N SER A 187 -15.06 16.98 14.08
CA SER A 187 -13.60 16.96 14.17
C SER A 187 -12.96 17.82 13.08
N ASP A 188 -11.70 18.17 13.28
CA ASP A 188 -10.84 18.85 12.31
C ASP A 188 -10.18 17.90 11.30
N VAL A 189 -10.64 16.65 11.23
CA VAL A 189 -10.09 15.58 10.39
C VAL A 189 -11.02 15.33 9.21
N LYS A 190 -10.45 15.22 8.01
CA LYS A 190 -11.16 14.95 6.76
C LYS A 190 -10.58 13.74 6.05
N ALA A 191 -11.47 12.95 5.47
CA ALA A 191 -11.11 11.89 4.52
C ALA A 191 -11.32 12.39 3.09
N HIS A 192 -10.43 12.01 2.17
CA HIS A 192 -10.44 12.47 0.79
C HIS A 192 -10.26 11.29 -0.17
N PHE A 193 -11.15 11.17 -1.16
CA PHE A 193 -10.99 10.20 -2.23
C PHE A 193 -10.43 10.88 -3.48
N ILE A 194 -9.27 10.42 -3.95
CA ILE A 194 -8.57 10.93 -5.13
C ILE A 194 -8.80 9.97 -6.29
N LYS A 195 -10.02 10.02 -6.86
CA LYS A 195 -10.42 9.20 -8.01
C LYS A 195 -9.52 9.46 -9.24
N GLU A 196 -9.07 10.71 -9.36
CA GLU A 196 -8.26 11.22 -10.45
C GLU A 196 -6.90 10.52 -10.57
N PHE A 197 -6.42 9.90 -9.49
CA PHE A 197 -5.23 9.05 -9.52
C PHE A 197 -5.40 7.84 -10.45
N TYR A 198 -6.62 7.28 -10.48
CA TYR A 198 -6.97 6.15 -11.35
C TYR A 198 -7.46 6.66 -12.72
N THR A 199 -8.51 7.49 -12.72
CA THR A 199 -9.11 8.04 -13.95
C THR A 199 -9.30 9.55 -13.80
N PRO A 200 -8.69 10.39 -14.66
CA PRO A 200 -7.98 10.04 -15.89
C PRO A 200 -6.48 9.69 -15.72
N GLY A 201 -6.00 9.42 -14.50
CA GLY A 201 -4.57 9.27 -14.20
C GLY A 201 -3.82 8.24 -15.08
N TRP A 202 -4.42 7.09 -15.36
CA TRP A 202 -3.86 6.11 -16.31
C TRP A 202 -3.79 6.65 -17.73
N GLU A 203 -4.88 7.19 -18.25
CA GLU A 203 -4.93 7.78 -19.59
C GLU A 203 -3.98 8.98 -19.75
N ASP A 204 -3.75 9.72 -18.68
CA ASP A 204 -2.77 10.80 -18.64
C ASP A 204 -1.32 10.31 -18.67
N THR A 205 -1.06 9.13 -18.12
CA THR A 205 0.28 8.53 -18.12
C THR A 205 0.61 7.96 -19.48
N GLU A 206 -0.36 7.32 -20.12
CA GLU A 206 -0.28 6.88 -21.51
C GLU A 206 0.06 8.08 -22.43
N ARG A 207 -0.75 9.15 -22.39
CA ARG A 207 -0.47 10.37 -23.16
C ARG A 207 0.89 10.98 -22.86
N TYR A 208 1.29 11.07 -21.59
CA TYR A 208 2.60 11.60 -21.23
C TYR A 208 3.74 10.74 -21.83
N THR A 209 3.59 9.42 -21.80
CA THR A 209 4.59 8.48 -22.31
C THR A 209 4.72 8.60 -23.83
N GLU A 210 3.59 8.68 -24.54
CA GLU A 210 3.59 8.82 -26.00
C GLU A 210 4.05 10.21 -26.45
N GLU A 211 3.43 11.27 -25.93
CA GLU A 211 3.58 12.63 -26.44
C GLU A 211 4.85 13.33 -25.91
N VAL A 212 5.30 12.99 -24.71
CA VAL A 212 6.44 13.65 -24.06
C VAL A 212 7.68 12.76 -24.02
N LEU A 213 7.52 11.48 -23.69
CA LEU A 213 8.65 10.54 -23.63
C LEU A 213 8.95 9.87 -24.97
N GLY A 214 8.03 9.94 -25.93
CA GLY A 214 8.23 9.43 -27.29
C GLY A 214 8.18 7.91 -27.40
N VAL A 215 7.58 7.22 -26.43
CA VAL A 215 7.42 5.76 -26.43
C VAL A 215 5.97 5.42 -26.78
N VAL A 216 5.79 4.72 -27.90
CA VAL A 216 4.48 4.34 -28.45
C VAL A 216 4.41 2.83 -28.56
N GLU A 217 3.27 2.25 -28.19
CA GLU A 217 2.98 0.83 -28.39
C GLU A 217 2.40 0.59 -29.79
N PRO A 218 3.14 -0.03 -30.73
CA PRO A 218 2.66 -0.22 -32.10
C PRO A 218 1.52 -1.23 -32.24
N HIS A 219 1.31 -2.11 -31.26
CA HIS A 219 0.22 -3.10 -31.26
C HIS A 219 -0.08 -3.58 -29.83
N ASN A 220 -1.15 -4.35 -29.67
CA ASN A 220 -1.51 -4.97 -28.39
C ASN A 220 -1.27 -6.49 -28.47
N ASP A 221 -0.49 -7.04 -27.54
CA ASP A 221 -0.13 -8.46 -27.46
C ASP A 221 -1.25 -9.34 -26.86
N GLY A 222 -2.36 -8.73 -26.42
CA GLY A 222 -3.49 -9.39 -25.78
C GLY A 222 -3.25 -9.73 -24.31
N HIS A 223 -2.22 -9.13 -23.69
CA HIS A 223 -1.91 -9.32 -22.28
C HIS A 223 -2.51 -8.20 -21.42
N HIS A 224 -2.79 -8.51 -20.16
CA HIS A 224 -3.16 -7.51 -19.16
C HIS A 224 -1.89 -6.82 -18.59
N ASP A 225 -1.08 -6.31 -19.51
CA ASP A 225 0.24 -5.68 -19.34
C ASP A 225 0.48 -4.73 -20.52
N ASP A 226 1.26 -3.70 -20.29
CA ASP A 226 1.65 -2.64 -21.21
C ASP A 226 2.98 -2.00 -20.75
N ILE A 227 3.56 -1.13 -21.57
CA ILE A 227 4.86 -0.53 -21.29
C ILE A 227 4.81 0.36 -20.04
N TRP A 228 3.70 1.06 -19.80
CA TRP A 228 3.55 1.91 -18.61
C TRP A 228 3.54 1.06 -17.33
N VAL A 229 2.81 -0.06 -17.32
CA VAL A 229 2.81 -1.03 -16.22
C VAL A 229 4.18 -1.65 -16.03
N THR A 230 4.75 -2.25 -17.09
CA THR A 230 6.03 -2.97 -17.01
C THR A 230 7.13 -2.05 -16.50
N ALA A 231 7.27 -0.84 -17.06
CA ALA A 231 8.30 0.09 -16.65
C ALA A 231 8.10 0.60 -15.21
N LEU A 232 6.86 0.92 -14.79
CA LEU A 232 6.56 1.32 -13.39
C LEU A 232 6.89 0.20 -12.39
N MET A 233 6.60 -1.06 -12.73
CA MET A 233 6.97 -2.21 -11.89
C MET A 233 8.50 -2.38 -11.78
N MET A 234 9.23 -2.15 -12.88
CA MET A 234 10.69 -2.26 -12.92
C MET A 234 11.40 -1.21 -12.06
N VAL A 235 10.78 -0.06 -11.78
CA VAL A 235 11.30 0.91 -10.79
C VAL A 235 11.44 0.29 -9.41
N THR A 236 10.45 -0.51 -9.01
CA THR A 236 10.42 -1.15 -7.70
C THR A 236 11.27 -2.43 -7.68
N ASP A 237 11.08 -3.31 -8.66
CA ASP A 237 11.84 -4.56 -8.78
C ASP A 237 11.72 -5.12 -10.21
N PRO A 238 12.80 -5.11 -11.02
CA PRO A 238 12.78 -5.72 -12.35
C PRO A 238 12.44 -7.22 -12.38
N SER A 239 12.65 -7.96 -11.29
CA SER A 239 12.28 -9.37 -11.20
C SER A 239 10.76 -9.59 -11.23
N SER A 240 9.98 -8.55 -10.87
CA SER A 240 8.53 -8.57 -10.84
C SER A 240 7.90 -8.72 -12.24
N VAL A 241 8.62 -8.36 -13.30
CA VAL A 241 8.18 -8.53 -14.70
C VAL A 241 8.87 -9.72 -15.41
N ARG A 242 9.51 -10.60 -14.63
CA ARG A 242 10.33 -11.73 -15.11
C ARG A 242 11.40 -11.30 -16.12
N TYR A 243 12.00 -10.12 -15.90
CA TYR A 243 12.90 -9.47 -16.84
C TYR A 243 14.02 -10.40 -17.33
N GLN A 244 14.81 -10.99 -16.42
CA GLN A 244 15.92 -11.86 -16.81
C GLN A 244 15.43 -13.11 -17.57
N GLN A 245 14.31 -13.70 -17.15
CA GLN A 245 13.74 -14.86 -17.83
C GLN A 245 13.22 -14.51 -19.23
N ARG A 246 12.69 -13.30 -19.42
CA ARG A 246 12.29 -12.78 -20.73
C ARG A 246 13.50 -12.57 -21.63
N ILE A 247 14.60 -12.01 -21.11
CA ILE A 247 15.88 -11.88 -21.83
C ILE A 247 16.36 -13.26 -22.30
N ASP A 248 16.46 -14.23 -21.39
CA ASP A 248 16.97 -15.58 -21.68
C ASP A 248 16.13 -16.33 -22.73
N LYS A 249 14.85 -15.92 -22.91
CA LYS A 249 13.91 -16.52 -23.85
C LYS A 249 13.65 -15.69 -25.10
N ASN A 250 14.31 -14.54 -25.27
CA ASN A 250 14.02 -13.58 -26.33
C ASN A 250 12.55 -13.11 -26.32
N LEU A 251 12.00 -12.88 -25.13
CA LEU A 251 10.63 -12.40 -24.85
C LEU A 251 10.63 -11.03 -24.15
N ALA A 252 11.75 -10.29 -24.22
CA ALA A 252 11.90 -8.97 -23.63
C ALA A 252 11.24 -7.89 -24.50
N THR A 253 9.95 -8.05 -24.78
CA THR A 253 9.11 -7.11 -25.51
C THR A 253 7.72 -7.07 -24.90
N ILE A 254 7.06 -5.90 -24.88
CA ILE A 254 5.64 -5.75 -24.53
C ILE A 254 4.98 -4.83 -25.54
N ASN A 255 3.88 -5.27 -26.17
CA ASN A 255 3.10 -4.49 -27.12
C ASN A 255 3.95 -3.92 -28.28
N GLY A 256 5.00 -4.65 -28.65
CA GLY A 256 6.00 -4.27 -29.64
C GLY A 256 7.10 -3.31 -29.18
N VAL A 257 7.13 -2.91 -27.92
CA VAL A 257 8.23 -2.13 -27.32
C VAL A 257 9.31 -3.08 -26.81
N ASP A 258 10.54 -2.90 -27.28
CA ASP A 258 11.72 -3.62 -26.77
C ASP A 258 12.04 -3.13 -25.35
N ILE A 259 12.06 -4.06 -24.39
CA ILE A 259 12.39 -3.79 -23.00
C ILE A 259 13.75 -4.37 -22.61
N SER A 260 14.59 -4.76 -23.58
CA SER A 260 15.84 -5.46 -23.32
C SER A 260 16.90 -4.62 -22.60
N ASN A 261 16.84 -3.28 -22.71
CA ASN A 261 17.72 -2.37 -21.99
C ASN A 261 17.14 -2.01 -20.61
N LEU A 262 17.64 -2.64 -19.56
CA LEU A 262 17.14 -2.46 -18.18
C LEU A 262 17.14 -1.00 -17.74
N ASP A 263 18.25 -0.30 -17.95
CA ASP A 263 18.44 1.07 -17.42
C ASP A 263 17.49 2.06 -18.11
N GLU A 264 17.27 1.90 -19.42
CA GLU A 264 16.33 2.75 -20.17
C GLU A 264 14.87 2.55 -19.71
N ILE A 265 14.46 1.31 -19.45
CA ILE A 265 13.09 1.01 -19.02
C ILE A 265 12.85 1.42 -17.57
N VAL A 266 13.86 1.30 -16.69
CA VAL A 266 13.77 1.82 -15.32
C VAL A 266 13.69 3.34 -15.31
N ASP A 267 14.50 4.04 -16.12
CA ASP A 267 14.44 5.50 -16.27
C ASP A 267 13.07 5.96 -16.82
N LEU A 268 12.53 5.25 -17.81
CA LEU A 268 11.17 5.47 -18.32
C LEU A 268 10.14 5.35 -17.19
N GLY A 269 10.20 4.28 -16.39
CA GLY A 269 9.34 4.06 -15.24
C GLY A 269 9.45 5.15 -14.18
N GLN A 270 10.66 5.63 -13.89
CA GLN A 270 10.90 6.70 -12.92
C GLN A 270 10.23 8.01 -13.36
N LYS A 271 10.38 8.40 -14.63
CA LYS A 271 9.73 9.60 -15.19
C LYS A 271 8.21 9.51 -15.12
N MET A 272 7.64 8.32 -15.40
CA MET A 272 6.21 8.10 -15.24
C MET A 272 5.74 8.17 -13.79
N ALA A 273 6.51 7.60 -12.85
CA ALA A 273 6.19 7.66 -11.42
C ALA A 273 6.25 9.09 -10.88
N GLU A 274 7.24 9.87 -11.31
CA GLU A 274 7.37 11.30 -11.01
C GLU A 274 6.17 12.09 -11.53
N TYR A 275 5.82 11.93 -12.81
CA TYR A 275 4.67 12.58 -13.42
C TYR A 275 3.36 12.25 -12.69
N ARG A 276 3.08 10.97 -12.47
CA ARG A 276 1.87 10.50 -11.75
C ARG A 276 1.84 11.04 -10.33
N GLY A 277 2.97 10.96 -9.62
CA GLY A 277 3.07 11.41 -8.24
C GLY A 277 2.88 12.91 -8.08
N GLN A 278 3.50 13.72 -8.94
CA GLN A 278 3.34 15.18 -8.95
C GLN A 278 1.92 15.61 -9.25
N LYS A 279 1.28 14.96 -10.24
CA LYS A 279 -0.11 15.22 -10.58
C LYS A 279 -1.05 14.90 -9.42
N ALA A 280 -0.88 13.74 -8.79
CA ALA A 280 -1.66 13.35 -7.62
C ALA A 280 -1.46 14.31 -6.45
N ALA A 281 -0.21 14.71 -6.18
CA ALA A 281 0.09 15.71 -5.14
C ALA A 281 -0.58 17.06 -5.42
N ALA A 282 -0.62 17.52 -6.68
CA ALA A 282 -1.34 18.74 -7.04
C ALA A 282 -2.83 18.64 -6.74
N ILE A 283 -3.48 17.54 -7.14
CA ILE A 283 -4.92 17.29 -6.86
C ILE A 283 -5.19 17.23 -5.35
N ILE A 284 -4.30 16.58 -4.58
CA ILE A 284 -4.42 16.51 -3.12
C ILE A 284 -4.32 17.91 -2.50
N ARG A 285 -3.36 18.75 -2.92
CA ARG A 285 -3.26 20.13 -2.43
C ARG A 285 -4.52 20.93 -2.74
N GLU A 286 -5.10 20.78 -3.91
CA GLU A 286 -6.37 21.43 -4.27
C GLU A 286 -7.55 20.95 -3.40
N ARG A 287 -7.54 19.69 -2.96
CA ARG A 287 -8.62 19.10 -2.17
C ARG A 287 -8.55 19.45 -0.68
N ILE A 288 -7.34 19.63 -0.15
CA ILE A 288 -7.10 19.96 1.27
C ILE A 288 -7.41 21.45 1.55
N ASN A 289 -7.10 22.33 0.59
CA ASN A 289 -7.35 23.78 0.69
C ASN A 289 -8.85 24.13 0.63
#